data_AF-A0A150UFU3-F1
#
_entry.id   AF-A0A150UFU3-F1
#
_cell.length_a   1.000
_cell.length_b   1.000
_cell.length_c   1.000
_cell.angle_alpha   90.00
_cell.angle_beta   90.00
_cell.angle_gamma   90.00
#
_symmetry.space_group_name_H-M   'P 1'
#
loop_
_entity.id
_entity.type
_entity.pdbx_description
1 polymer ?
#
loop_
_entity_poly.entity_id
_entity_poly.type
_entity_poly.pdbx_seq_one_letter_code
_entity_poly.pdbx_strand_id
1 'polypeptide(L)'
;MRGLLANRFPADRLLFQAHSVSGPQRPGEALFATGHVGFDYAARFESDPVIFTVLREPMARCLSAYHFFQSHSEAYLRSLATELSAEEYQSRLRFQERARELGPARFFAEEERLARHWLANVQTRQLAGADFAECRDDDPRLLDAALRHLARIDLTGILERRQDTLRLLGRMMGWGAFGPLAHLNRTPQARLSDMDPDSRDILRSWNGLDLRLYAEACRLFDEKLGAPLDPARPPMLATLLAANRFTPDQPLHGHGWHEREYFENRFLCWNSAPTATLNLRVQAARPAHFRCLLSHVINADALDRLEIALNGRELDLRKRAVSDGILLESNIPATAWPAYLHHAALAFQCPVMGSPRDLDAASPDGRRFGFALGWLELD
;
A
#
# COMPACT_ATOMS: atom_id res chain seq x y z
N MET A 1 0.37 -2.12 1.51
CA MET A 1 0.95 -0.77 1.74
C MET A 1 0.45 0.22 0.68
N ARG A 2 0.60 -0.06 -0.62
CA ARG A 2 0.06 0.79 -1.71
C ARG A 2 -1.36 1.30 -1.45
N GLY A 3 -2.35 0.40 -1.35
CA GLY A 3 -3.76 0.79 -1.14
C GLY A 3 -3.98 1.62 0.15
N LEU A 4 -3.22 1.34 1.21
CA LEU A 4 -3.28 2.11 2.45
C LEU A 4 -2.79 3.57 2.27
N LEU A 5 -1.75 3.77 1.46
CA LEU A 5 -1.22 5.11 1.14
C LEU A 5 -2.10 5.84 0.15
N ALA A 6 -2.59 5.12 -0.88
CA ALA A 6 -3.54 5.66 -1.85
C ALA A 6 -4.79 6.20 -1.17
N ASN A 7 -5.25 5.58 -0.08
CA ASN A 7 -6.36 6.08 0.75
C ASN A 7 -6.14 7.48 1.34
N ARG A 8 -4.90 8.00 1.42
CA ARG A 8 -4.59 9.31 2.02
C ARG A 8 -4.72 10.49 1.07
N PHE A 9 -5.11 10.26 -0.19
CA PHE A 9 -5.20 11.28 -1.22
C PHE A 9 -6.58 11.19 -1.91
N PRO A 10 -7.03 12.23 -2.64
CA PRO A 10 -8.25 12.13 -3.45
C PRO A 10 -8.10 11.06 -4.54
N ALA A 11 -9.18 10.32 -4.84
CA ALA A 11 -9.15 9.17 -5.76
C ALA A 11 -8.80 9.58 -7.20
N ASP A 12 -9.19 10.77 -7.62
CA ASP A 12 -8.93 11.38 -8.92
C ASP A 12 -7.52 12.01 -9.04
N ARG A 13 -6.77 12.03 -7.93
CA ARG A 13 -5.42 12.60 -7.85
C ARG A 13 -4.34 11.54 -7.62
N LEU A 14 -4.65 10.28 -7.91
CA LEU A 14 -3.74 9.14 -7.83
C LEU A 14 -3.17 8.81 -9.20
N LEU A 15 -1.88 8.50 -9.25
CA LEU A 15 -1.21 8.01 -10.45
C LEU A 15 -0.52 6.69 -10.18
N PHE A 16 -0.88 5.66 -10.94
CA PHE A 16 -0.23 4.36 -10.87
C PHE A 16 0.62 4.11 -12.12
N GLN A 17 1.91 3.91 -11.91
CA GLN A 17 2.94 3.77 -12.95
C GLN A 17 3.62 2.40 -12.85
N ALA A 18 2.85 1.33 -12.90
CA ALA A 18 3.41 0.00 -13.10
C ALA A 18 3.09 -0.44 -14.52
N HIS A 19 4.11 -0.92 -15.24
CA HIS A 19 3.94 -1.65 -16.50
C HIS A 19 3.04 -0.93 -17.50
N SER A 20 3.62 -0.01 -18.27
CA SER A 20 2.86 0.75 -19.27
C SER A 20 3.48 0.60 -20.66
N VAL A 21 2.75 -0.08 -21.55
CA VAL A 21 2.88 0.01 -23.02
C VAL A 21 2.78 1.46 -23.52
N SER A 22 2.14 2.34 -22.74
CA SER A 22 1.96 3.77 -23.02
C SER A 22 3.12 4.68 -22.55
N GLY A 23 4.20 4.10 -22.01
CA GLY A 23 5.32 4.84 -21.45
C GLY A 23 4.96 5.57 -20.14
N PRO A 24 5.96 6.10 -19.42
CA PRO A 24 5.73 6.75 -18.13
C PRO A 24 4.89 8.01 -18.32
N GLN A 25 3.65 7.98 -17.82
CA GLN A 25 2.72 9.11 -17.83
C GLN A 25 3.33 10.35 -17.12
N ARG A 26 2.88 11.56 -17.45
CA ARG A 26 3.26 12.74 -16.67
C ARG A 26 2.48 12.75 -15.36
N PRO A 27 3.08 13.17 -14.23
CA PRO A 27 2.35 13.27 -12.96
C PRO A 27 1.14 14.22 -13.07
N GLY A 28 1.22 15.26 -13.90
CA GLY A 28 0.13 16.21 -14.09
C GLY A 28 -0.30 16.78 -12.74
N GLU A 29 -1.59 16.66 -12.44
CA GLU A 29 -2.15 17.10 -11.16
C GLU A 29 -2.04 16.06 -10.02
N ALA A 30 -1.45 14.89 -10.25
CA ALA A 30 -1.41 13.83 -9.24
C ALA A 30 -0.71 14.26 -7.95
N LEU A 31 -1.34 13.93 -6.82
CA LEU A 31 -0.79 14.18 -5.48
C LEU A 31 -0.06 12.95 -4.91
N PHE A 32 -0.31 11.77 -5.48
CA PHE A 32 0.38 10.53 -5.13
C PHE A 32 0.67 9.73 -6.39
N ALA A 33 1.95 9.43 -6.61
CA ALA A 33 2.37 8.50 -7.65
C ALA A 33 3.11 7.30 -7.05
N THR A 34 2.84 6.11 -7.59
CA THR A 34 3.52 4.87 -7.17
C THR A 34 3.65 3.93 -8.36
N GLY A 35 4.72 3.14 -8.39
CA GLY A 35 4.93 2.17 -9.47
C GLY A 35 6.38 1.70 -9.62
N HIS A 36 6.69 1.08 -10.75
CA HIS A 36 8.03 0.62 -11.10
C HIS A 36 8.80 1.71 -11.85
N VAL A 37 9.00 2.85 -11.18
CA VAL A 37 9.72 4.00 -11.74
C VAL A 37 11.06 4.21 -11.05
N GLY A 38 12.03 4.76 -11.78
CA GLY A 38 13.33 5.16 -11.23
C GLY A 38 13.23 6.41 -10.35
N PHE A 39 14.30 6.70 -9.60
CA PHE A 39 14.38 7.90 -8.75
C PHE A 39 14.22 9.21 -9.55
N ASP A 40 14.69 9.21 -10.80
CA ASP A 40 14.61 10.33 -11.74
C ASP A 40 13.17 10.73 -12.10
N TYR A 41 12.19 9.86 -11.87
CA TYR A 41 10.79 10.18 -12.09
C TYR A 41 10.29 11.36 -11.24
N ALA A 42 10.91 11.62 -10.08
CA ALA A 42 10.60 12.77 -9.24
C ALA A 42 10.77 14.12 -9.97
N ALA A 43 11.70 14.22 -10.91
CA ALA A 43 11.95 15.44 -11.68
C ALA A 43 10.80 15.83 -12.63
N ARG A 44 9.78 14.97 -12.77
CA ARG A 44 8.60 15.22 -13.61
C ARG A 44 7.50 15.99 -12.88
N PHE A 45 7.57 16.12 -11.56
CA PHE A 45 6.61 16.87 -10.77
C PHE A 45 6.90 18.36 -10.85
N GLU A 46 5.85 19.19 -10.77
CA GLU A 46 5.99 20.66 -10.75
C GLU A 46 6.63 21.19 -9.46
N SER A 47 6.54 20.40 -8.39
CA SER A 47 7.15 20.68 -7.09
C SER A 47 7.91 19.45 -6.62
N ASP A 48 8.95 19.65 -5.79
CA ASP A 48 9.74 18.56 -5.23
C ASP A 48 8.84 17.63 -4.41
N PRO A 49 8.60 16.38 -4.85
CA PRO A 49 7.72 15.47 -4.14
C PRO A 49 8.43 14.89 -2.92
N VAL A 50 7.65 14.49 -1.92
CA VAL A 50 8.17 13.61 -0.85
C VAL A 50 8.38 12.21 -1.44
N ILE A 51 9.60 11.71 -1.36
CA ILE A 51 9.99 10.42 -1.93
C ILE A 51 10.04 9.38 -0.81
N PHE A 52 9.29 8.29 -1.01
CA PHE A 52 9.27 7.15 -0.11
C PHE A 52 9.50 5.87 -0.89
N THR A 53 10.39 5.01 -0.40
CA THR A 53 10.60 3.66 -0.92
C THR A 53 10.72 2.66 0.23
N VAL A 54 10.60 1.36 -0.08
CA VAL A 54 10.84 0.29 0.89
C VAL A 54 11.78 -0.72 0.26
N LEU A 55 12.89 -0.98 0.95
CA LEU A 55 13.83 -2.02 0.60
C LEU A 55 13.54 -3.29 1.41
N ARG A 56 14.05 -4.41 0.91
CA ARG A 56 13.97 -5.73 1.52
C ARG A 56 15.36 -6.34 1.56
N GLU A 57 15.61 -7.21 2.53
CA GLU A 57 16.84 -8.00 2.56
C GLU A 57 17.05 -8.68 1.18
N PRO A 58 18.20 -8.45 0.51
CA PRO A 58 18.40 -8.83 -0.89
C PRO A 58 18.16 -10.30 -1.19
N MET A 59 18.64 -11.20 -0.33
CA MET A 59 18.51 -12.64 -0.58
C MET A 59 17.05 -13.08 -0.44
N ALA A 60 16.35 -12.59 0.59
CA ALA A 60 14.93 -12.81 0.78
C ALA A 60 14.09 -12.23 -0.37
N ARG A 61 14.51 -11.09 -0.93
CA ARG A 61 13.89 -10.49 -2.13
C ARG A 61 14.08 -11.38 -3.35
N CYS A 62 15.29 -11.87 -3.60
CA CYS A 62 15.58 -12.75 -4.74
C CYS A 62 14.80 -14.06 -4.67
N LEU A 63 14.78 -14.70 -3.51
CA LEU A 63 13.98 -15.92 -3.31
C LEU A 63 12.49 -15.67 -3.53
N SER A 64 11.98 -14.56 -2.98
CA SER A 64 10.58 -14.16 -3.17
C SER A 64 10.26 -13.89 -4.63
N ALA A 65 11.15 -13.24 -5.37
CA ALA A 65 10.99 -12.95 -6.79
C ALA A 65 11.02 -14.24 -7.63
N TYR A 66 11.98 -15.14 -7.36
CA TYR A 66 12.09 -16.43 -8.03
C TYR A 66 10.78 -17.23 -7.93
N HIS A 67 10.26 -17.41 -6.72
CA HIS A 67 9.00 -18.12 -6.51
C HIS A 67 7.80 -17.36 -7.06
N PHE A 68 7.78 -16.03 -6.96
CA PHE A 68 6.73 -15.21 -7.57
C PHE A 68 6.64 -15.48 -9.07
N PHE A 69 7.75 -15.35 -9.80
CA PHE A 69 7.81 -15.62 -11.24
C PHE A 69 7.44 -17.07 -11.59
N GLN A 70 7.86 -18.04 -10.79
CA GLN A 70 7.51 -19.44 -10.96
C GLN A 70 6.01 -19.73 -10.73
N SER A 71 5.35 -18.99 -9.83
CA SER A 71 3.98 -19.26 -9.37
C SER A 71 2.85 -18.64 -10.19
N HIS A 72 3.18 -17.86 -11.23
CA HIS A 72 2.16 -17.18 -12.02
C HIS A 72 1.12 -18.16 -12.61
N SER A 73 -0.16 -17.84 -12.44
CA SER A 73 -1.24 -18.53 -13.13
C SER A 73 -1.34 -18.04 -14.57
N GLU A 74 -1.92 -18.87 -15.44
CA GLU A 74 -2.14 -18.48 -16.83
C GLU A 74 -3.02 -17.22 -16.94
N ALA A 75 -4.06 -17.11 -16.11
CA ALA A 75 -4.92 -15.93 -16.05
C ALA A 75 -4.13 -14.65 -15.70
N TYR A 76 -3.19 -14.75 -14.76
CA TYR A 76 -2.32 -13.62 -14.39
C TYR A 76 -1.34 -13.25 -15.52
N LEU A 77 -0.79 -14.23 -16.25
CA LEU A 77 0.07 -13.93 -17.39
C LEU A 77 -0.71 -13.24 -18.52
N ARG A 78 -1.96 -13.66 -18.77
CA ARG A 78 -2.82 -12.98 -19.74
C ARG A 78 -3.10 -11.53 -19.38
N SER A 79 -3.30 -11.20 -18.09
CA SER A 79 -3.44 -9.79 -17.69
C SER A 79 -2.15 -9.02 -17.94
N LEU A 80 -0.98 -9.60 -17.62
CA LEU A 80 0.31 -8.98 -17.89
C LEU A 80 0.56 -8.70 -19.38
N ALA A 81 0.04 -9.51 -20.31
CA ALA A 81 0.19 -9.27 -21.74
C ALA A 81 -0.42 -7.93 -22.20
N THR A 82 -1.37 -7.39 -21.43
CA THR A 82 -1.99 -6.08 -21.69
C THR A 82 -1.27 -4.91 -21.03
N GLU A 83 -0.38 -5.19 -20.06
CA GLU A 83 0.32 -4.18 -19.25
C GLU A 83 1.80 -4.05 -19.67
N LEU A 84 2.45 -5.16 -20.04
CA LEU A 84 3.88 -5.22 -20.34
C LEU A 84 4.16 -4.98 -21.82
N SER A 85 5.39 -4.53 -22.11
CA SER A 85 5.92 -4.60 -23.46
C SER A 85 6.01 -6.06 -23.93
N ALA A 86 5.96 -6.29 -25.25
CA ALA A 86 6.08 -7.64 -25.80
C ALA A 86 7.38 -8.32 -25.34
N GLU A 87 8.48 -7.58 -25.27
CA GLU A 87 9.78 -8.09 -24.81
C GLU A 87 9.75 -8.48 -23.32
N GLU A 88 9.25 -7.60 -22.45
CA GLU A 88 9.18 -7.89 -21.01
C GLU A 88 8.24 -9.08 -20.74
N TYR A 89 7.11 -9.14 -21.45
CA TYR A 89 6.17 -10.25 -21.38
C TYR A 89 6.83 -11.59 -21.77
N GLN A 90 7.52 -11.64 -22.91
CA GLN A 90 8.23 -12.85 -23.36
C GLN A 90 9.35 -13.25 -22.41
N SER A 91 10.08 -12.26 -21.85
CA SER A 91 11.10 -12.50 -20.82
C SER A 91 10.51 -13.15 -19.56
N ARG A 92 9.33 -12.70 -19.11
CA ARG A 92 8.63 -13.30 -17.96
C ARG A 92 8.12 -14.72 -18.24
N LEU A 93 7.56 -14.97 -19.43
CA LEU A 93 7.15 -16.32 -19.83
C LEU A 93 8.33 -17.28 -19.83
N ARG A 94 9.43 -16.91 -20.50
CA ARG A 94 10.64 -17.72 -20.55
C ARG A 94 11.20 -17.97 -19.16
N PHE A 95 11.23 -16.96 -18.28
CA PHE A 95 11.69 -17.13 -16.91
C PHE A 95 10.87 -18.21 -16.21
N GLN A 96 9.54 -18.10 -16.27
CA GLN A 96 8.65 -19.05 -15.61
C GLN A 96 8.83 -20.47 -16.13
N GLU A 97 8.83 -20.65 -17.46
CA GLU A 97 8.96 -21.96 -18.10
C GLU A 97 10.27 -22.64 -17.69
N ARG A 98 11.40 -21.93 -17.85
CA ARG A 98 12.73 -22.49 -17.57
C ARG A 98 12.96 -22.72 -16.08
N ALA A 99 12.48 -21.82 -15.20
CA ALA A 99 12.58 -22.01 -13.75
C ALA A 99 11.75 -23.21 -13.25
N ARG A 100 10.62 -23.54 -13.90
CA ARG A 100 9.83 -24.74 -13.60
C ARG A 100 10.52 -26.02 -14.08
N GLU A 101 11.16 -25.97 -15.24
CA GLU A 101 11.81 -27.14 -15.86
C GLU A 101 13.13 -27.53 -15.18
N LEU A 102 14.00 -26.56 -14.89
CA LEU A 102 15.39 -26.82 -14.52
C LEU A 102 15.65 -26.90 -13.02
N GLY A 103 14.77 -26.31 -12.19
CA GLY A 103 15.06 -26.03 -10.78
C GLY A 103 16.15 -24.95 -10.60
N PRO A 104 16.37 -24.43 -9.38
CA PRO A 104 17.19 -23.22 -9.16
C PRO A 104 18.64 -23.33 -9.66
N ALA A 105 19.37 -24.37 -9.26
CA ALA A 105 20.80 -24.49 -9.56
C ALA A 105 21.08 -24.55 -11.07
N ARG A 106 20.35 -25.40 -11.80
CA ARG A 106 20.48 -25.49 -13.27
C ARG A 106 19.93 -24.27 -13.97
N PHE A 107 18.82 -23.68 -13.50
CA PHE A 107 18.30 -22.45 -14.07
C PHE A 107 19.32 -21.32 -13.98
N PHE A 108 19.98 -21.14 -12.83
CA PHE A 108 20.99 -20.10 -12.68
C PHE A 108 22.24 -20.33 -13.53
N ALA A 109 22.63 -21.59 -13.75
CA ALA A 109 23.77 -21.95 -14.59
C ALA A 109 23.47 -21.86 -16.09
N GLU A 110 22.31 -22.36 -16.53
CA GLU A 110 21.96 -22.47 -17.96
C GLU A 110 21.29 -21.21 -18.51
N GLU A 111 20.58 -20.45 -17.67
CA GLU A 111 19.84 -19.24 -18.05
C GLU A 111 20.38 -17.99 -17.31
N GLU A 112 21.70 -17.94 -17.07
CA GLU A 112 22.35 -16.90 -16.25
C GLU A 112 21.90 -15.48 -16.62
N ARG A 113 21.93 -15.12 -17.91
CA ARG A 113 21.55 -13.77 -18.38
C ARG A 113 20.09 -13.43 -18.01
N LEU A 114 19.19 -14.39 -18.18
CA LEU A 114 17.76 -14.22 -17.87
C LEU A 114 17.55 -14.13 -16.36
N ALA A 115 18.21 -15.01 -15.59
CA ALA A 115 18.13 -15.01 -14.14
C ALA A 115 18.69 -13.69 -13.55
N ARG A 116 19.87 -13.24 -13.99
CA ARG A 116 20.50 -11.99 -13.54
C ARG A 116 19.64 -10.78 -13.86
N HIS A 117 19.00 -10.71 -15.03
CA HIS A 117 18.12 -9.60 -15.39
C HIS A 117 17.02 -9.33 -14.34
N TRP A 118 16.42 -10.40 -13.80
CA TRP A 118 15.32 -10.32 -12.82
C TRP A 118 15.77 -10.43 -11.36
N LEU A 119 16.95 -11.01 -11.10
CA LEU A 119 17.39 -11.38 -9.76
C LEU A 119 18.60 -10.61 -9.26
N ALA A 120 19.47 -10.10 -10.12
CA ALA A 120 20.74 -9.48 -9.72
C ALA A 120 20.62 -7.96 -9.51
N ASN A 121 21.05 -7.50 -8.33
CA ASN A 121 21.18 -6.09 -7.91
C ASN A 121 19.97 -5.22 -8.27
N VAL A 122 18.76 -5.78 -8.19
CA VAL A 122 17.55 -5.12 -8.70
C VAL A 122 17.23 -3.86 -7.91
N GLN A 123 17.44 -3.86 -6.59
CA GLN A 123 17.16 -2.67 -5.78
C GLN A 123 18.15 -1.56 -6.14
N THR A 124 19.43 -1.88 -6.28
CA THR A 124 20.47 -0.94 -6.70
C THR A 124 20.21 -0.38 -8.08
N ARG A 125 19.90 -1.23 -9.07
CA ARG A 125 19.57 -0.81 -10.44
C ARG A 125 18.35 0.11 -10.47
N GLN A 126 17.29 -0.24 -9.73
CA GLN A 126 16.08 0.59 -9.66
C GLN A 126 16.36 1.96 -9.03
N LEU A 127 17.15 2.01 -7.94
CA LEU A 127 17.49 3.26 -7.26
C LEU A 127 18.50 4.09 -8.05
N ALA A 128 19.39 3.48 -8.83
CA ALA A 128 20.34 4.20 -9.67
C ALA A 128 19.64 5.07 -10.73
N GLY A 129 18.47 4.65 -11.21
CA GLY A 129 17.64 5.41 -12.15
C GLY A 129 17.94 5.16 -13.63
N ALA A 130 17.17 5.79 -14.50
CA ALA A 130 17.16 5.51 -15.94
C ALA A 130 18.52 5.78 -16.64
N ASP A 131 19.32 6.73 -16.15
CA ASP A 131 20.63 7.07 -16.71
C ASP A 131 21.63 5.90 -16.67
N PHE A 132 21.34 4.89 -15.85
CA PHE A 132 22.17 3.69 -15.69
C PHE A 132 21.51 2.42 -16.26
N ALA A 133 20.44 2.55 -17.06
CA ALA A 133 19.71 1.41 -17.61
C ALA A 133 20.59 0.46 -18.45
N GLU A 134 21.57 1.01 -19.17
CA GLU A 134 22.52 0.27 -20.02
C GLU A 134 23.75 -0.28 -19.26
N CYS A 135 23.90 0.06 -17.98
CA CYS A 135 25.01 -0.47 -17.19
C CYS A 135 24.80 -1.96 -16.92
N ARG A 136 25.90 -2.70 -16.89
CA ARG A 136 25.89 -4.08 -16.39
C ARG A 136 25.39 -4.10 -14.95
N ASP A 137 24.72 -5.18 -14.55
CA ASP A 137 24.14 -5.34 -13.23
C ASP A 137 25.18 -5.35 -12.08
N ASP A 138 26.45 -5.56 -12.41
CA ASP A 138 27.60 -5.56 -11.51
C ASP A 138 28.46 -4.28 -11.58
N ASP A 139 28.04 -3.27 -12.34
CA ASP A 139 28.80 -2.03 -12.50
C ASP A 139 28.83 -1.24 -11.18
N PRO A 140 30.03 -0.93 -10.61
CA PRO A 140 30.13 -0.23 -9.33
C PRO A 140 29.48 1.17 -9.35
N ARG A 141 29.37 1.81 -10.52
CA ARG A 141 28.72 3.13 -10.66
C ARG A 141 27.24 3.09 -10.29
N LEU A 142 26.59 1.92 -10.42
CA LEU A 142 25.21 1.73 -9.97
C LEU A 142 25.07 1.95 -8.48
N LEU A 143 25.97 1.39 -7.68
CA LEU A 143 25.93 1.53 -6.23
C LEU A 143 26.18 2.98 -5.82
N ASP A 144 27.15 3.65 -6.44
CA ASP A 144 27.43 5.05 -6.14
C ASP A 144 26.21 5.94 -6.45
N ALA A 145 25.52 5.71 -7.57
CA ALA A 145 24.30 6.42 -7.91
C ALA A 145 23.16 6.11 -6.93
N ALA A 146 22.92 4.84 -6.64
CA ALA A 146 21.88 4.39 -5.72
C ALA A 146 22.08 4.94 -4.31
N LEU A 147 23.32 4.99 -3.80
CA LEU A 147 23.63 5.58 -2.49
C LEU A 147 23.40 7.10 -2.46
N ARG A 148 23.77 7.81 -3.53
CA ARG A 148 23.45 9.26 -3.65
C ARG A 148 21.95 9.51 -3.68
N HIS A 149 21.19 8.69 -4.39
CA HIS A 149 19.73 8.80 -4.43
C HIS A 149 19.11 8.41 -3.09
N LEU A 150 19.59 7.33 -2.47
CA LEU A 150 19.14 6.87 -1.15
C LEU A 150 19.27 7.97 -0.08
N ALA A 151 20.37 8.75 -0.10
CA ALA A 151 20.57 9.88 0.80
C ALA A 151 19.59 11.05 0.58
N ARG A 152 18.98 11.15 -0.61
CA ARG A 152 17.99 12.18 -0.97
C ARG A 152 16.55 11.73 -0.76
N ILE A 153 16.30 10.44 -0.53
CA ILE A 153 14.96 9.91 -0.27
C ILE A 153 14.53 10.33 1.15
N ASP A 154 13.34 10.93 1.27
CA ASP A 154 12.82 11.41 2.56
C ASP A 154 12.62 10.28 3.57
N LEU A 155 12.19 9.10 3.11
CA LEU A 155 12.12 7.90 3.92
C LEU A 155 12.37 6.64 3.10
N THR A 156 13.38 5.87 3.51
CA THR A 156 13.59 4.50 3.05
C THR A 156 13.15 3.54 4.14
N GLY A 157 12.03 2.86 3.94
CA GLY A 157 11.55 1.82 4.84
C GLY A 157 12.26 0.49 4.65
N ILE A 158 12.14 -0.37 5.65
CA ILE A 158 12.65 -1.75 5.65
C ILE A 158 11.46 -2.70 5.78
N LEU A 159 11.31 -3.62 4.83
CA LEU A 159 10.15 -4.51 4.76
C LEU A 159 10.02 -5.39 6.01
N GLU A 160 11.15 -5.90 6.50
CA GLU A 160 11.27 -6.71 7.70
C GLU A 160 10.83 -5.92 8.96
N ARG A 161 10.91 -4.59 8.90
CA ARG A 161 10.51 -3.64 9.95
C ARG A 161 9.32 -2.77 9.52
N ARG A 162 8.40 -3.33 8.74
CA ARG A 162 7.23 -2.62 8.19
C ARG A 162 6.40 -1.83 9.20
N GLN A 163 6.27 -2.30 10.46
CA GLN A 163 5.52 -1.57 11.49
C GLN A 163 6.24 -0.28 11.89
N ASP A 164 7.56 -0.33 12.06
CA ASP A 164 8.38 0.86 12.30
C ASP A 164 8.38 1.77 11.06
N THR A 165 8.44 1.19 9.86
CA THR A 165 8.34 1.95 8.59
C THR A 165 7.04 2.75 8.52
N LEU A 166 5.89 2.13 8.81
CA LEU A 166 4.61 2.82 8.83
C LEU A 166 4.54 3.88 9.94
N ARG A 167 5.14 3.60 11.11
CA ARG A 167 5.21 4.57 12.20
C ARG A 167 6.00 5.81 11.79
N LEU A 168 7.16 5.62 11.16
CA LEU A 168 7.99 6.71 10.63
C LEU A 168 7.27 7.49 9.55
N LEU A 169 6.61 6.80 8.60
CA LEU A 169 5.83 7.46 7.56
C LEU A 169 4.67 8.27 8.14
N GLY A 170 3.95 7.71 9.13
CA GLY A 170 2.85 8.39 9.81
C GLY A 170 3.32 9.63 10.58
N ARG A 171 4.51 9.58 11.17
CA ARG A 171 5.18 10.73 11.81
C ARG A 171 5.59 11.78 10.76
N MET A 172 6.29 11.36 9.71
CA MET A 172 6.79 12.24 8.64
C MET A 172 5.66 13.01 7.95
N MET A 173 4.53 12.35 7.72
CA MET A 173 3.38 12.91 7.01
C MET A 173 2.32 13.53 7.92
N GLY A 174 2.45 13.41 9.25
CA GLY A 174 1.43 13.89 10.18
C GLY A 174 0.11 13.12 10.16
N TRP A 175 0.08 11.90 9.63
CA TRP A 175 -1.14 11.09 9.49
C TRP A 175 -1.51 10.28 10.74
N GLY A 176 -0.64 10.26 11.75
CA GLY A 176 -0.81 9.41 12.93
C GLY A 176 -0.58 7.93 12.63
N ALA A 177 -1.19 7.05 13.44
CA ALA A 177 -1.01 5.61 13.29
C ALA A 177 -1.88 5.04 12.17
N PHE A 178 -1.28 4.21 11.32
CA PHE A 178 -1.99 3.51 10.23
C PHE A 178 -2.81 2.28 10.67
N GLY A 179 -2.78 1.94 11.96
CA GLY A 179 -3.38 0.72 12.50
C GLY A 179 -2.69 -0.57 12.04
N PRO A 180 -3.22 -1.75 12.39
CA PRO A 180 -2.67 -3.03 11.96
C PRO A 180 -2.85 -3.22 10.44
N LEU A 181 -1.77 -3.61 9.75
CA LEU A 181 -1.86 -4.04 8.35
C LEU A 181 -2.49 -5.43 8.28
N ALA A 182 -3.60 -5.56 7.58
CA ALA A 182 -4.10 -6.86 7.16
C ALA A 182 -3.04 -7.54 6.27
N HIS A 183 -2.64 -8.75 6.64
CA HIS A 183 -1.71 -9.58 5.87
C HIS A 183 -2.43 -10.25 4.70
N LEU A 184 -2.82 -9.47 3.69
CA LEU A 184 -3.64 -9.99 2.58
C LEU A 184 -2.85 -10.82 1.57
N ASN A 185 -1.50 -10.73 1.57
CA ASN A 185 -0.64 -11.50 0.68
C ASN A 185 0.25 -12.45 1.48
N ARG A 186 -0.27 -13.64 1.81
CA ARG A 186 0.54 -14.80 2.23
C ARG A 186 0.88 -15.62 1.00
N THR A 187 1.96 -15.28 0.30
CA THR A 187 2.66 -16.31 -0.49
C THR A 187 3.32 -17.25 0.52
N PRO A 188 3.27 -18.59 0.34
CA PRO A 188 4.07 -19.50 1.16
C PRO A 188 5.52 -19.01 1.15
N GLN A 189 6.00 -18.58 2.31
CA GLN A 189 7.31 -17.96 2.38
C GLN A 189 8.35 -19.07 2.35
N ALA A 190 8.82 -19.40 1.14
CA ALA A 190 10.00 -20.23 0.98
C ALA A 190 11.11 -19.63 1.84
N ARG A 191 11.78 -20.47 2.63
CA ARG A 191 12.87 -20.02 3.48
C ARG A 191 14.14 -20.13 2.67
N LEU A 192 15.08 -19.23 2.93
CA LEU A 192 16.43 -19.34 2.37
C LEU A 192 17.09 -20.68 2.77
N SER A 193 16.72 -21.28 3.90
CA SER A 193 17.17 -22.62 4.29
C SER A 193 16.75 -23.72 3.32
N ASP A 194 15.70 -23.50 2.54
CA ASP A 194 15.10 -24.50 1.67
C ASP A 194 15.76 -24.51 0.28
N MET A 195 16.63 -23.52 -0.01
CA MET A 195 17.43 -23.42 -1.22
C MET A 195 18.78 -24.11 -1.01
N ASP A 196 19.25 -24.82 -2.03
CA ASP A 196 20.56 -25.48 -1.99
C ASP A 196 21.71 -24.47 -1.82
N PRO A 197 22.84 -24.86 -1.19
CA PRO A 197 23.97 -23.97 -0.95
C PRO A 197 24.52 -23.29 -2.21
N ASP A 198 24.66 -24.03 -3.31
CA ASP A 198 25.26 -23.52 -4.54
C ASP A 198 24.41 -22.41 -5.16
N SER A 199 23.10 -22.61 -5.24
CA SER A 199 22.14 -21.59 -5.68
C SER A 199 22.18 -20.34 -4.80
N ARG A 200 22.34 -20.49 -3.48
CA ARG A 200 22.45 -19.35 -2.56
C ARG A 200 23.72 -18.56 -2.79
N ASP A 201 24.84 -19.23 -3.01
CA ASP A 201 26.13 -18.58 -3.23
C ASP A 201 26.18 -17.86 -4.58
N ILE A 202 25.57 -18.45 -5.62
CA ILE A 202 25.36 -17.78 -6.91
C ILE A 202 24.54 -16.50 -6.72
N LEU A 203 23.36 -16.59 -6.10
CA LEU A 203 22.51 -15.41 -5.87
C LEU A 203 23.21 -14.35 -5.02
N ARG A 204 23.99 -14.76 -4.01
CA ARG A 204 24.76 -13.83 -3.18
C ARG A 204 25.83 -13.12 -4.00
N SER A 205 26.55 -13.84 -4.86
CA SER A 205 27.58 -13.26 -5.74
C SER A 205 26.98 -12.22 -6.69
N TRP A 206 25.78 -12.46 -7.22
CA TRP A 206 25.08 -11.53 -8.11
C TRP A 206 24.51 -10.31 -7.38
N ASN A 207 24.26 -10.40 -6.07
CA ASN A 207 23.59 -9.36 -5.29
C ASN A 207 24.53 -8.56 -4.37
N GLY A 208 25.83 -8.54 -4.68
CA GLY A 208 26.83 -7.83 -3.87
C GLY A 208 26.55 -6.32 -3.72
N LEU A 209 25.99 -5.65 -4.72
CA LEU A 209 25.65 -4.23 -4.64
C LEU A 209 24.40 -4.02 -3.77
N ASP A 210 23.37 -4.84 -3.97
CA ASP A 210 22.16 -4.80 -3.15
C ASP A 210 22.44 -5.04 -1.66
N LEU A 211 23.37 -5.95 -1.33
CA LEU A 211 23.80 -6.20 0.05
C LEU A 211 24.40 -4.94 0.70
N ARG A 212 25.24 -4.21 -0.04
CA ARG A 212 25.85 -2.96 0.44
C ARG A 212 24.83 -1.82 0.55
N LEU A 213 23.96 -1.68 -0.45
CA LEU A 213 22.87 -0.70 -0.45
C LEU A 213 21.93 -0.93 0.74
N TYR A 214 21.53 -2.19 0.98
CA TYR A 214 20.63 -2.55 2.06
C TYR A 214 21.23 -2.29 3.44
N ALA A 215 22.53 -2.58 3.62
CA ALA A 215 23.23 -2.25 4.86
C ALA A 215 23.19 -0.73 5.16
N GLU A 216 23.43 0.11 4.15
CA GLU A 216 23.33 1.57 4.31
C GLU A 216 21.89 2.02 4.57
N ALA A 217 20.90 1.43 3.88
CA ALA A 217 19.49 1.74 4.11
C ALA A 217 19.05 1.41 5.55
N CYS A 218 19.51 0.27 6.09
CA CYS A 218 19.27 -0.09 7.49
C CYS A 218 19.89 0.95 8.45
N ARG A 219 21.14 1.37 8.19
CA ARG A 219 21.82 2.40 8.99
C ARG A 219 21.03 3.71 9.01
N LEU A 220 20.64 4.22 7.84
CA LEU A 220 19.83 5.44 7.70
C LEU A 220 18.44 5.30 8.34
N PHE A 221 17.83 4.11 8.25
CA PHE A 221 16.56 3.81 8.89
C PHE A 221 16.65 3.87 10.42
N ASP A 222 17.70 3.29 10.99
CA ASP A 222 17.95 3.31 12.43
C ASP A 222 18.20 4.73 12.95
N GLU A 223 18.94 5.55 12.20
CA GLU A 223 19.13 6.97 12.52
C GLU A 223 17.78 7.73 12.55
N LYS A 224 16.93 7.55 11.54
CA LYS A 224 15.60 8.16 11.49
C LYS A 224 14.68 7.66 12.61
N LEU A 225 14.82 6.39 13.00
CA LEU A 225 14.02 5.81 14.08
C LEU A 225 14.43 6.32 15.46
N GLY A 226 15.73 6.51 15.67
CA GLY A 226 16.30 7.05 16.92
C GLY A 226 16.17 8.57 17.05
N ALA A 227 15.93 9.30 15.96
CA ALA A 227 15.76 10.74 15.99
C ALA A 227 14.55 11.16 16.85
N PRO A 228 14.72 12.19 17.71
CA PRO A 228 13.62 12.71 18.52
C PRO A 228 12.51 13.29 17.63
N LEU A 229 11.28 13.24 18.13
CA LEU A 229 10.15 13.89 17.48
C LEU A 229 10.40 15.39 17.47
N ASP A 230 10.29 16.03 16.31
CA ASP A 230 10.20 17.48 16.23
C ASP A 230 8.80 17.90 16.72
N PRO A 231 8.69 18.52 17.91
CA PRO A 231 7.40 18.93 18.45
C PRO A 231 6.80 20.12 17.68
N ALA A 232 7.61 20.81 16.86
CA ALA A 232 7.19 22.01 16.14
C ALA A 232 6.53 21.71 14.80
N ARG A 233 6.53 20.45 14.34
CA ARG A 233 5.78 20.04 13.15
C ARG A 233 4.39 19.60 13.60
N PRO A 234 3.36 20.48 13.58
CA PRO A 234 2.00 20.02 13.80
C PRO A 234 1.74 18.90 12.79
N PRO A 235 0.97 17.85 13.15
CA PRO A 235 0.56 16.87 12.18
C PRO A 235 -0.05 17.67 11.04
N MET A 236 0.61 17.65 9.88
CA MET A 236 0.05 18.15 8.65
C MET A 236 -1.07 17.15 8.35
N LEU A 237 -2.19 17.32 9.05
CA LEU A 237 -3.44 16.65 8.82
C LEU A 237 -3.84 17.13 7.43
N ALA A 238 -3.24 16.49 6.44
CA ALA A 238 -3.19 16.85 5.04
C ALA A 238 -4.59 17.25 4.66
N THR A 239 -4.80 18.57 4.59
CA THR A 239 -6.03 19.24 4.23
C THR A 239 -7.27 18.42 4.57
N LEU A 240 -7.54 18.18 5.88
CA LEU A 240 -8.81 17.57 6.27
C LEU A 240 -9.93 18.39 5.61
N LEU A 241 -10.62 17.78 4.66
CA LEU A 241 -11.65 18.45 3.88
C LEU A 241 -12.68 19.01 4.85
N ALA A 242 -12.98 20.30 4.71
CA ALA A 242 -13.93 21.02 5.55
C ALA A 242 -15.38 20.66 5.19
N ALA A 243 -15.65 19.38 4.92
CA ALA A 243 -16.92 18.92 4.44
C ALA A 243 -17.72 18.33 5.59
N ASN A 244 -18.94 18.85 5.79
CA ASN A 244 -19.99 18.20 6.57
C ASN A 244 -20.36 16.83 5.99
N ARG A 245 -19.83 16.48 4.81
CA ARG A 245 -20.07 15.22 4.12
C ARG A 245 -18.77 14.58 3.62
N PHE A 246 -18.58 13.32 3.97
CA PHE A 246 -17.50 12.47 3.50
C PHE A 246 -18.01 11.46 2.47
N THR A 247 -17.23 11.27 1.41
CA THR A 247 -17.41 10.23 0.39
C THR A 247 -16.06 9.57 0.11
N PRO A 248 -15.96 8.25 -0.17
CA PRO A 248 -14.67 7.56 -0.31
C PRO A 248 -13.77 7.97 -1.48
N ASP A 249 -14.20 8.87 -2.36
CA ASP A 249 -13.33 9.58 -3.32
C ASP A 249 -12.42 10.62 -2.64
N GLN A 250 -12.80 11.08 -1.45
CA GLN A 250 -12.01 11.99 -0.62
C GLN A 250 -10.84 11.28 0.09
N PRO A 251 -9.83 12.02 0.61
CA PRO A 251 -8.82 11.46 1.49
C PRO A 251 -9.44 10.78 2.72
N LEU A 252 -9.15 9.50 2.87
CA LEU A 252 -9.58 8.67 3.98
C LEU A 252 -8.50 8.69 5.06
N HIS A 253 -8.69 9.55 6.07
CA HIS A 253 -7.84 9.57 7.24
C HIS A 253 -8.35 8.64 8.34
N GLY A 254 -7.60 7.59 8.65
CA GLY A 254 -7.90 6.65 9.75
C GLY A 254 -7.30 5.28 9.47
N HIS A 255 -7.81 4.21 10.06
CA HIS A 255 -7.30 2.85 9.83
C HIS A 255 -8.42 1.81 9.73
N GLY A 256 -8.06 0.57 9.39
CA GLY A 256 -9.03 -0.53 9.29
C GLY A 256 -9.87 -0.47 8.02
N TRP A 257 -9.33 0.08 6.93
CA TRP A 257 -9.98 0.14 5.62
C TRP A 257 -9.19 -0.64 4.57
N HIS A 258 -9.89 -1.23 3.61
CA HIS A 258 -9.30 -1.78 2.38
C HIS A 258 -8.99 -0.65 1.38
N GLU A 259 -8.37 -0.99 0.25
CA GLU A 259 -8.29 -0.09 -0.90
C GLU A 259 -9.71 0.26 -1.37
N ARG A 260 -9.97 1.52 -1.68
CA ARG A 260 -11.28 1.97 -2.18
C ARG A 260 -11.63 1.30 -3.51
N GLU A 261 -12.91 1.07 -3.74
CA GLU A 261 -13.44 0.44 -4.96
C GLU A 261 -14.43 1.38 -5.64
N TYR A 262 -14.55 1.30 -6.96
CA TYR A 262 -15.55 2.03 -7.72
C TYR A 262 -16.64 1.06 -8.19
N PHE A 263 -17.87 1.27 -7.74
CA PHE A 263 -19.01 0.41 -8.02
C PHE A 263 -20.26 1.26 -8.20
N GLU A 264 -21.08 0.96 -9.21
CA GLU A 264 -22.33 1.69 -9.50
C GLU A 264 -22.19 3.22 -9.50
N ASN A 265 -21.16 3.73 -10.18
CA ASN A 265 -20.86 5.17 -10.29
C ASN A 265 -20.52 5.89 -8.98
N ARG A 266 -20.07 5.16 -7.94
CA ARG A 266 -19.59 5.75 -6.69
C ARG A 266 -18.37 5.01 -6.15
N PHE A 267 -17.57 5.73 -5.37
CA PHE A 267 -16.52 5.09 -4.58
C PHE A 267 -17.10 4.53 -3.29
N LEU A 268 -16.69 3.32 -2.92
CA LEU A 268 -16.96 2.69 -1.64
C LEU A 268 -15.66 2.23 -0.98
N CYS A 269 -15.69 2.05 0.33
CA CYS A 269 -14.54 1.52 1.06
C CYS A 269 -14.96 0.50 2.11
N TRP A 270 -14.49 -0.74 1.95
CA TRP A 270 -14.73 -1.82 2.89
C TRP A 270 -13.84 -1.70 4.12
N ASN A 271 -14.38 -2.04 5.30
CA ASN A 271 -13.52 -2.20 6.47
C ASN A 271 -12.65 -3.46 6.35
N SER A 272 -11.38 -3.36 6.73
CA SER A 272 -10.38 -4.43 6.68
C SER A 272 -10.05 -5.04 8.05
N ALA A 273 -10.65 -4.51 9.11
CA ALA A 273 -10.48 -4.96 10.48
C ALA A 273 -11.80 -4.81 11.25
N PRO A 274 -11.96 -5.51 12.40
CA PRO A 274 -13.10 -5.33 13.27
C PRO A 274 -13.32 -3.89 13.75
N THR A 275 -12.23 -3.11 13.84
CA THR A 275 -12.29 -1.69 14.12
C THR A 275 -11.78 -0.89 12.92
N ALA A 276 -12.63 -0.03 12.38
CA ALA A 276 -12.26 0.96 11.38
C ALA A 276 -12.45 2.37 11.94
N THR A 277 -11.56 3.31 11.60
CA THR A 277 -11.63 4.68 12.10
C THR A 277 -11.62 5.69 10.98
N LEU A 278 -12.34 6.79 11.15
CA LEU A 278 -12.36 7.91 10.21
C LEU A 278 -12.22 9.21 10.98
N ASN A 279 -11.18 9.98 10.65
CA ASN A 279 -10.89 11.28 11.23
C ASN A 279 -11.45 12.36 10.30
N LEU A 280 -12.33 13.18 10.85
CA LEU A 280 -13.01 14.27 10.15
C LEU A 280 -12.64 15.60 10.79
N ARG A 281 -12.62 16.66 9.99
CA ARG A 281 -12.57 18.03 10.50
C ARG A 281 -13.98 18.60 10.56
N VAL A 282 -14.38 19.02 11.74
CA VAL A 282 -15.69 19.62 11.97
C VAL A 282 -15.53 21.12 12.14
N GLN A 283 -16.44 21.89 11.55
CA GLN A 283 -16.34 23.35 11.54
C GLN A 283 -16.74 23.98 12.88
N ALA A 284 -17.66 23.35 13.63
CA ALA A 284 -18.14 23.86 14.91
C ALA A 284 -18.69 22.75 15.83
N ALA A 285 -18.57 22.92 17.15
CA ALA A 285 -19.26 22.09 18.15
C ALA A 285 -20.70 22.53 18.28
N ARG A 286 -21.57 22.02 17.41
CA ARG A 286 -23.01 22.27 17.48
C ARG A 286 -23.76 20.95 17.54
N PRO A 287 -24.97 20.88 18.11
CA PRO A 287 -25.82 19.72 17.92
C PRO A 287 -25.91 19.41 16.42
N ALA A 288 -25.70 18.14 16.07
CA ALA A 288 -25.67 17.72 14.68
C ALA A 288 -26.43 16.42 14.48
N HIS A 289 -26.85 16.16 13.25
CA HIS A 289 -27.41 14.88 12.86
C HIS A 289 -26.37 14.06 12.10
N PHE A 290 -26.08 12.87 12.62
CA PHE A 290 -25.20 11.89 11.98
C PHE A 290 -26.01 11.06 11.00
N ARG A 291 -25.53 10.95 9.76
CA ARG A 291 -26.08 10.06 8.75
C ARG A 291 -24.95 9.31 8.06
N CYS A 292 -25.08 8.01 7.90
CA CYS A 292 -24.06 7.18 7.26
C CYS A 292 -24.73 6.11 6.42
N LEU A 293 -24.39 6.05 5.13
CA LEU A 293 -24.82 4.97 4.25
C LEU A 293 -23.78 3.86 4.25
N LEU A 294 -24.22 2.67 4.64
CA LEU A 294 -23.52 1.42 4.32
C LEU A 294 -24.06 0.90 3.00
N SER A 295 -23.25 0.91 1.94
CA SER A 295 -23.68 0.40 0.63
C SER A 295 -23.88 -1.12 0.67
N HIS A 296 -23.06 -1.81 1.46
CA HIS A 296 -23.13 -3.26 1.63
C HIS A 296 -22.75 -3.65 3.06
N VAL A 297 -23.26 -4.80 3.48
CA VAL A 297 -22.85 -5.48 4.71
C VAL A 297 -22.73 -6.97 4.39
N ILE A 298 -21.71 -7.64 4.94
CA ILE A 298 -21.40 -9.03 4.61
C ILE A 298 -22.55 -9.99 4.99
N ASN A 299 -23.24 -9.72 6.11
CA ASN A 299 -24.41 -10.45 6.56
C ASN A 299 -25.19 -9.64 7.61
N ALA A 300 -26.35 -10.15 8.03
CA ALA A 300 -27.21 -9.49 9.01
C ALA A 300 -26.54 -9.37 10.40
N ASP A 301 -25.79 -10.37 10.85
CA ASP A 301 -25.12 -10.35 12.16
C ASP A 301 -24.06 -9.24 12.25
N ALA A 302 -23.33 -8.98 11.16
CA ALA A 302 -22.42 -7.85 11.05
C ALA A 302 -23.13 -6.49 11.12
N LEU A 303 -24.33 -6.38 10.55
CA LEU A 303 -25.15 -5.18 10.68
C LEU A 303 -25.66 -5.01 12.11
N ASP A 304 -26.21 -6.06 12.70
CA ASP A 304 -26.83 -6.04 14.03
C ASP A 304 -25.81 -5.63 15.09
N ARG A 305 -24.60 -6.16 15.01
CA ARG A 305 -23.49 -5.91 15.94
C ARG A 305 -22.60 -4.73 15.56
N LEU A 306 -22.94 -3.99 14.50
CA LEU A 306 -22.22 -2.76 14.15
C LEU A 306 -22.58 -1.65 15.15
N GLU A 307 -21.54 -1.15 15.82
CA GLU A 307 -21.59 0.02 16.70
C GLU A 307 -20.72 1.14 16.11
N ILE A 308 -21.10 2.39 16.36
CA ILE A 308 -20.32 3.56 15.95
C ILE A 308 -20.14 4.46 17.16
N ALA A 309 -18.90 4.88 17.40
CA ALA A 309 -18.58 5.86 18.43
C ALA A 309 -17.95 7.11 17.80
N LEU A 310 -18.31 8.28 18.34
CA LEU A 310 -17.69 9.56 18.04
C LEU A 310 -16.82 9.96 19.24
N ASN A 311 -15.52 10.08 19.04
CA ASN A 311 -14.53 10.42 20.08
C ASN A 311 -14.62 9.50 21.31
N GLY A 312 -14.90 8.22 21.09
CA GLY A 312 -15.06 7.22 22.15
C GLY A 312 -16.44 7.19 22.80
N ARG A 313 -17.37 8.07 22.43
CA ARG A 313 -18.76 8.03 22.87
C ARG A 313 -19.62 7.30 21.85
N GLU A 314 -20.27 6.23 22.26
CA GLU A 314 -21.19 5.46 21.42
C GLU A 314 -22.39 6.32 20.98
N LEU A 315 -22.78 6.14 19.71
CA LEU A 315 -23.95 6.78 19.11
C LEU A 315 -25.16 5.85 19.22
N ASP A 316 -26.32 6.40 19.55
CA ASP A 316 -27.59 5.68 19.50
C ASP A 316 -28.07 5.59 18.05
N LEU A 317 -27.77 4.47 17.39
CA LEU A 317 -27.97 4.28 15.96
C LEU A 317 -29.37 3.75 15.62
N ARG A 318 -30.07 4.46 14.74
CA ARG A 318 -31.23 3.94 14.01
C ARG A 318 -30.78 3.40 12.66
N LYS A 319 -31.16 2.16 12.35
CA LYS A 319 -30.79 1.47 11.11
C LYS A 319 -32.02 1.32 10.22
N ARG A 320 -31.95 1.75 8.96
CA ARG A 320 -33.07 1.69 8.02
C ARG A 320 -32.60 1.26 6.62
N ALA A 321 -33.26 0.27 6.05
CA ALA A 321 -33.03 -0.10 4.65
C ALA A 321 -33.50 1.02 3.71
N VAL A 322 -32.67 1.32 2.71
CA VAL A 322 -32.93 2.27 1.62
C VAL A 322 -32.57 1.60 0.29
N SER A 323 -32.91 2.22 -0.84
CA SER A 323 -32.64 1.65 -2.18
C SER A 323 -31.17 1.27 -2.39
N ASP A 324 -30.27 2.02 -1.74
CA ASP A 324 -28.83 2.00 -2.00
C ASP A 324 -28.02 1.36 -0.87
N GLY A 325 -28.69 0.67 0.06
CA GLY A 325 -28.05 0.00 1.20
C GLY A 325 -28.77 0.25 2.52
N ILE A 326 -28.00 0.41 3.60
CA ILE A 326 -28.51 0.64 4.96
C ILE A 326 -28.09 2.03 5.43
N LEU A 327 -29.07 2.87 5.75
CA LEU A 327 -28.86 4.17 6.36
C LEU A 327 -28.80 4.04 7.88
N LEU A 328 -27.72 4.55 8.47
CA LEU A 328 -27.53 4.69 9.91
C LEU A 328 -27.74 6.16 10.29
N GLU A 329 -28.54 6.42 11.31
CA GLU A 329 -28.91 7.78 11.73
C GLU A 329 -28.75 7.91 13.25
N SER A 330 -28.23 9.05 13.73
CA SER A 330 -28.13 9.35 15.16
C SER A 330 -28.10 10.86 15.42
N ASN A 331 -28.49 11.27 16.62
CA ASN A 331 -28.35 12.67 17.05
C ASN A 331 -27.07 12.83 17.87
N ILE A 332 -26.23 13.79 17.48
CA ILE A 332 -24.99 14.13 18.18
C ILE A 332 -25.26 15.38 19.04
N PRO A 333 -25.28 15.27 20.38
CA PRO A 333 -25.39 16.45 21.24
C PRO A 333 -24.09 17.27 21.19
N ALA A 334 -24.19 18.58 21.46
CA ALA A 334 -23.01 19.45 21.48
C ALA A 334 -21.90 18.97 22.44
N THR A 335 -22.27 18.26 23.51
CA THR A 335 -21.34 17.69 24.51
C THR A 335 -20.57 16.46 24.03
N ALA A 336 -20.90 15.89 22.86
CA ALA A 336 -20.15 14.79 22.26
C ALA A 336 -18.94 15.25 21.44
N TRP A 337 -18.82 16.55 21.18
CA TRP A 337 -17.67 17.11 20.47
C TRP A 337 -16.45 17.23 21.40
N PRO A 338 -15.24 17.03 20.87
CA PRO A 338 -14.03 17.20 21.65
C PRO A 338 -13.77 18.68 21.89
N ALA A 339 -13.03 19.00 22.96
CA ALA A 339 -12.58 20.38 23.23
C ALA A 339 -11.74 20.96 22.06
N TYR A 340 -11.05 20.09 21.31
CA TYR A 340 -10.31 20.44 20.10
C TYR A 340 -11.12 20.08 18.85
N LEU A 341 -11.87 21.05 18.33
CA LEU A 341 -12.88 20.85 17.27
C LEU A 341 -12.34 20.40 15.91
N HIS A 342 -11.03 20.45 15.72
CA HIS A 342 -10.41 20.11 14.45
C HIS A 342 -10.26 18.60 14.22
N HIS A 343 -10.67 17.75 15.17
CA HIS A 343 -10.48 16.30 15.07
C HIS A 343 -11.66 15.53 15.66
N ALA A 344 -12.64 15.20 14.82
CA ALA A 344 -13.69 14.24 15.14
C ALA A 344 -13.24 12.85 14.69
N ALA A 345 -13.02 11.93 15.64
CA ALA A 345 -12.65 10.55 15.34
C ALA A 345 -13.89 9.65 15.45
N LEU A 346 -14.35 9.14 14.32
CA LEU A 346 -15.36 8.09 14.28
C LEU A 346 -14.69 6.73 14.35
N ALA A 347 -15.22 5.84 15.18
CA ALA A 347 -14.81 4.46 15.28
C ALA A 347 -16.01 3.56 14.97
N PHE A 348 -15.87 2.74 13.94
CA PHE A 348 -16.82 1.70 13.55
C PHE A 348 -16.33 0.39 14.16
N GLN A 349 -17.14 -0.23 15.01
CA GLN A 349 -16.87 -1.53 15.62
C GLN A 349 -17.79 -2.57 14.97
N CYS A 350 -17.19 -3.45 14.18
CA CYS A 350 -17.87 -4.54 13.48
C CYS A 350 -17.14 -5.85 13.80
N PRO A 351 -17.48 -6.52 14.92
CA PRO A 351 -16.77 -7.73 15.36
C PRO A 351 -16.98 -8.93 14.43
N VAL A 352 -18.03 -8.89 13.59
CA VAL A 352 -18.38 -9.95 12.65
C VAL A 352 -17.80 -9.60 11.28
N MET A 353 -16.81 -10.38 10.86
CA MET A 353 -16.11 -10.22 9.59
C MET A 353 -16.23 -11.51 8.79
N GLY A 354 -16.62 -11.42 7.51
CA GLY A 354 -16.70 -12.57 6.61
C GLY A 354 -15.98 -12.32 5.29
N SER A 355 -15.83 -13.36 4.50
CA SER A 355 -15.28 -13.32 3.14
C SER A 355 -16.35 -13.68 2.13
N PRO A 356 -16.31 -13.15 0.90
CA PRO A 356 -17.11 -13.67 -0.21
C PRO A 356 -16.96 -15.18 -0.39
N ARG A 357 -15.79 -15.75 -0.08
CA ARG A 357 -15.56 -17.20 -0.10
C ARG A 357 -16.39 -17.99 0.91
N ASP A 358 -16.79 -17.36 2.01
CA ASP A 358 -17.65 -18.01 3.00
C ASP A 358 -19.09 -18.13 2.48
N LEU A 359 -19.48 -17.29 1.50
CA LEU A 359 -20.79 -17.27 0.85
C LEU A 359 -20.78 -18.06 -0.48
N ASP A 360 -19.68 -17.98 -1.23
CA ASP A 360 -19.44 -18.66 -2.48
C ASP A 360 -17.99 -19.15 -2.54
N ALA A 361 -17.80 -20.47 -2.37
CA ALA A 361 -16.48 -21.09 -2.38
C ALA A 361 -15.71 -20.89 -3.71
N ALA A 362 -16.40 -20.57 -4.81
CA ALA A 362 -15.76 -20.25 -6.10
C ALA A 362 -15.22 -18.82 -6.16
N SER A 363 -15.58 -17.95 -5.21
CA SER A 363 -15.15 -16.56 -5.22
C SER A 363 -13.62 -16.44 -5.11
N PRO A 364 -12.97 -15.69 -6.02
CA PRO A 364 -11.54 -15.46 -5.92
C PRO A 364 -11.18 -14.52 -4.78
N ASP A 365 -12.14 -13.75 -4.25
CA ASP A 365 -11.91 -12.76 -3.19
C ASP A 365 -11.91 -13.41 -1.81
N GLY A 366 -10.71 -13.57 -1.24
CA GLY A 366 -10.51 -14.08 0.11
C GLY A 366 -10.41 -13.00 1.19
N ARG A 367 -10.62 -11.72 0.85
CA ARG A 367 -10.56 -10.62 1.82
C ARG A 367 -11.69 -10.78 2.83
N ARG A 368 -11.39 -10.41 4.08
CA ARG A 368 -12.41 -10.33 5.13
C ARG A 368 -12.88 -8.89 5.28
N PHE A 369 -14.19 -8.71 5.33
CA PHE A 369 -14.85 -7.43 5.51
C PHE A 369 -16.18 -7.60 6.26
N GLY A 370 -16.66 -6.51 6.85
CA GLY A 370 -17.93 -6.42 7.57
C GLY A 370 -18.94 -5.56 6.81
N PHE A 371 -18.56 -4.34 6.45
CA PHE A 371 -19.40 -3.37 5.75
C PHE A 371 -18.60 -2.52 4.75
N ALA A 372 -19.31 -1.97 3.76
CA ALA A 372 -18.80 -0.99 2.81
C ALA A 372 -19.38 0.39 3.13
N LEU A 373 -18.51 1.35 3.46
CA LEU A 373 -18.91 2.74 3.64
C LEU A 373 -19.16 3.37 2.26
N GLY A 374 -20.36 3.90 2.05
CA GLY A 374 -20.74 4.64 0.84
C GLY A 374 -20.58 6.14 1.00
N TRP A 375 -21.15 6.72 2.07
CA TRP A 375 -20.95 8.13 2.43
C TRP A 375 -21.32 8.37 3.89
N LEU A 376 -20.90 9.52 4.40
CA LEU A 376 -21.21 9.99 5.73
C LEU A 376 -21.50 11.49 5.73
N GLU A 377 -22.40 11.93 6.59
CA GLU A 377 -22.83 13.32 6.72
C GLU A 377 -23.05 13.69 8.20
N LEU A 378 -22.71 14.94 8.55
CA LEU A 378 -22.77 15.55 9.88
C LEU A 378 -23.41 16.94 9.76
N ASP A 379 -24.72 17.03 9.98
CA ASP A 379 -25.52 18.24 9.68
C ASP A 379 -25.83 19.09 10.90
#